data_AF-A0AA39CQW5-F1
#
_entry.id   AF-A0AA39CQW5-F1
#
_cell.length_a   1.000
_cell.length_b   1.000
_cell.length_c   1.000
_cell.angle_alpha   90.00
_cell.angle_beta   90.00
_cell.angle_gamma   90.00
#
_symmetry.space_group_name_H-M   'P 1'
#
loop_
_entity.id
_entity.type
_entity.pdbx_description
1 polymer ?
#
loop_
_entity_poly.entity_id
_entity_poly.type
_entity_poly.pdbx_seq_one_letter_code
_entity_poly.pdbx_strand_id
1 'polypeptide(L)'
;MRALSTLPALMVLFLQLVIQVESSPSQPQKRVNCATDARWQLTSKAWNDASVDRNLASWWKETMKSNPSADFANELASQFGAKSLGFNCSIDSPQTCTVPGCQPYVDNGDPPWPFLALNAVVNLNAYFNRVHDGTQAGQADFTDKAGSIAQTFFPWGDPKLGATDAAIWVDATVGAFFSFLTVPSRAVTAGARAIGSFIQAGLSQLQLDLIPNPSLTLNQGMAAMTAAAGSYAQQWRATIEDWDSTLFSGEVDSQNHTILDYLQGGAFVNLDLPEAQVFEEYWLQSLLSRTINSQWRTRANFVTFAYTDDPDIDIGPNNSKYYSAEDGGVYYLYQWRASKSRLEEPDGMEQLEAIAGGIEPWQVTKSFAESFRLAGFNYTALDTLNGLQSSLNQSSGSYFADGAAAPGFWTIPVCNMTEFWRWNGQYNHTKLAPCCCGDNCTDTRAFILAANLNVHSSFMSQYRHMRL
;
A
#
# COMPACT_ATOMS: atom_id res chain seq x y z
N MET A 1 -86.75 -11.45 -30.27
CA MET A 1 -86.00 -10.72 -31.32
C MET A 1 -85.27 -9.57 -30.66
N ARG A 2 -83.96 -9.47 -30.91
CA ARG A 2 -83.08 -8.39 -30.45
C ARG A 2 -83.37 -7.10 -31.22
N ALA A 3 -83.29 -5.95 -30.55
CA ALA A 3 -82.72 -4.73 -31.11
C ALA A 3 -82.39 -3.73 -29.99
N LEU A 4 -81.22 -3.09 -30.13
CA LEU A 4 -80.65 -2.04 -29.31
C LEU A 4 -81.41 -0.69 -29.43
N SER A 5 -81.37 0.10 -28.37
CA SER A 5 -81.04 1.55 -28.31
C SER A 5 -81.37 2.05 -26.89
N THR A 6 -80.76 3.00 -26.20
CA THR A 6 -79.64 3.96 -26.37
C THR A 6 -79.50 4.61 -24.97
N LEU A 7 -78.27 4.72 -24.44
CA LEU A 7 -77.87 5.71 -23.40
C LEU A 7 -77.82 7.13 -24.05
N PRO A 8 -77.67 8.29 -23.34
CA PRO A 8 -77.10 8.49 -21.99
C PRO A 8 -77.76 9.60 -21.10
N ALA A 9 -77.35 9.68 -19.82
CA ALA A 9 -76.72 10.87 -19.19
C ALA A 9 -76.94 10.96 -17.65
N LEU A 10 -75.81 10.98 -16.95
CA LEU A 10 -75.45 11.80 -15.77
C LEU A 10 -76.32 11.77 -14.50
N MET A 11 -75.75 11.23 -13.42
CA MET A 11 -75.12 11.99 -12.31
C MET A 11 -76.13 12.64 -11.36
N VAL A 12 -76.13 12.18 -10.10
CA VAL A 12 -75.69 12.89 -8.88
C VAL A 12 -76.40 12.21 -7.70
N LEU A 13 -75.65 12.02 -6.60
CA LEU A 13 -76.08 11.58 -5.26
C LEU A 13 -76.35 10.08 -5.09
N PHE A 14 -75.33 9.32 -4.69
CA PHE A 14 -75.37 8.51 -3.46
C PHE A 14 -73.93 8.18 -3.04
N LEU A 15 -73.34 9.13 -2.32
CA LEU A 15 -72.08 9.00 -1.61
C LEU A 15 -72.40 8.74 -0.13
N GLN A 16 -71.56 7.92 0.52
CA GLN A 16 -71.34 7.81 1.96
C GLN A 16 -72.14 6.77 2.75
N LEU A 17 -71.71 5.51 2.65
CA LEU A 17 -71.50 4.68 3.85
C LEU A 17 -69.98 4.53 4.04
N VAL A 18 -69.42 5.36 4.91
CA VAL A 18 -68.04 5.24 5.40
C VAL A 18 -68.08 4.30 6.60
N ILE A 19 -67.39 3.17 6.48
CA ILE A 19 -67.01 2.32 7.60
C ILE A 19 -65.96 3.10 8.40
N GLN A 20 -66.31 3.58 9.59
CA GLN A 20 -65.31 4.06 10.56
C GLN A 20 -64.60 2.85 11.15
N VAL A 21 -63.39 2.59 10.66
CA VAL A 21 -62.38 1.84 11.42
C VAL A 21 -61.83 2.82 12.46
N GLU A 22 -62.10 2.56 13.74
CA GLU A 22 -61.45 3.26 14.84
C GLU A 22 -59.94 3.02 14.78
N SER A 23 -59.21 3.99 14.23
CA SER A 23 -57.76 4.11 14.41
C SER A 23 -57.50 4.37 15.89
N SER A 24 -57.03 3.35 16.62
CA SER A 24 -56.37 3.56 17.92
C SER A 24 -55.31 4.64 17.76
N PRO A 25 -55.24 5.65 18.65
CA PRO A 25 -54.16 6.63 18.61
C PRO A 25 -52.85 5.86 18.82
N SER A 26 -52.02 5.83 17.78
CA SER A 26 -50.65 5.33 17.87
C SER A 26 -49.96 6.10 19.00
N GLN A 27 -49.51 5.37 20.02
CA GLN A 27 -48.60 5.95 21.00
C GLN A 27 -47.46 6.62 20.23
N PRO A 28 -47.00 7.82 20.63
CA PRO A 28 -45.85 8.43 19.99
C PRO A 28 -44.69 7.45 20.10
N GLN A 29 -44.36 6.79 18.99
CA GLN A 29 -43.16 5.96 18.91
C GLN A 29 -42.02 6.87 19.33
N LYS A 30 -41.37 6.51 20.43
CA LYS A 30 -40.16 7.18 20.91
C LYS A 30 -39.21 7.25 19.71
N ARG A 31 -39.06 8.44 19.11
CA ARG A 31 -38.20 8.62 17.93
C ARG A 31 -36.83 8.09 18.30
N VAL A 32 -36.43 7.00 17.66
CA VAL A 32 -35.10 6.42 17.85
C VAL A 32 -34.13 7.41 17.21
N ASN A 33 -33.27 8.01 18.02
CA ASN A 33 -32.18 8.81 17.50
C ASN A 33 -31.08 7.86 17.03
N CYS A 34 -31.05 7.60 15.73
CA CYS A 34 -30.13 6.65 15.12
C CYS A 34 -28.66 7.03 15.33
N ALA A 35 -28.35 8.33 15.50
CA ALA A 35 -27.00 8.80 15.80
C ALA A 35 -26.46 8.31 17.15
N THR A 36 -27.32 7.91 18.08
CA THR A 36 -26.92 7.39 19.41
C THR A 36 -27.26 5.92 19.62
N ASP A 37 -28.02 5.30 18.71
CA ASP A 37 -28.37 3.88 18.79
C ASP A 37 -27.18 3.05 18.28
N ALA A 38 -26.65 2.17 19.15
CA ALA A 38 -25.50 1.32 18.86
C ALA A 38 -25.68 0.45 17.60
N ARG A 39 -26.92 0.10 17.23
CA ARG A 39 -27.21 -0.74 16.05
C ARG A 39 -26.98 -0.02 14.72
N TRP A 40 -27.00 1.30 14.73
CA TRP A 40 -26.81 2.16 13.55
C TRP A 40 -25.41 2.77 13.49
N GLN A 41 -24.54 2.46 14.45
CA GLN A 41 -23.17 2.95 14.44
C GLN A 41 -22.37 2.18 13.40
N LEU A 42 -21.61 2.91 12.59
CA LEU A 42 -20.66 2.35 11.64
C LEU A 42 -19.54 1.66 12.39
N THR A 43 -19.74 0.40 12.80
CA THR A 43 -18.78 -0.40 13.59
C THR A 43 -18.92 -1.87 13.23
N SER A 44 -17.84 -2.65 13.34
CA SER A 44 -17.88 -4.11 13.13
C SER A 44 -18.81 -4.81 14.12
N LYS A 45 -19.00 -4.25 15.33
CA LYS A 45 -19.98 -4.77 16.29
C LYS A 45 -21.41 -4.65 15.77
N ALA A 46 -21.81 -3.46 15.30
CA ALA A 46 -23.14 -3.26 14.72
C ALA A 46 -23.35 -4.12 13.48
N TRP A 47 -22.30 -4.28 12.65
CA TRP A 47 -22.30 -5.18 11.49
C TRP A 47 -22.64 -6.62 11.87
N ASN A 48 -21.95 -7.15 12.87
CA ASN A 48 -22.15 -8.51 13.35
C ASN A 48 -23.52 -8.69 14.02
N ASP A 49 -23.93 -7.74 14.88
CA ASP A 49 -25.22 -7.77 15.58
C ASP A 49 -26.40 -7.72 14.59
N ALA A 50 -26.27 -6.97 13.50
CA ALA A 50 -27.26 -6.89 12.44
C ALA A 50 -27.21 -8.06 11.43
N SER A 51 -26.28 -9.02 11.63
CA SER A 51 -26.07 -10.17 10.73
C SER A 51 -25.87 -9.76 9.27
N VAL A 52 -25.14 -8.66 9.02
CA VAL A 52 -25.00 -8.08 7.68
C VAL A 52 -24.46 -9.09 6.66
N ASP A 53 -23.39 -9.83 6.99
CA ASP A 53 -22.80 -10.84 6.09
C ASP A 53 -23.84 -11.86 5.58
N ARG A 54 -24.67 -12.38 6.50
CA ARG A 54 -25.69 -13.38 6.17
C ARG A 54 -26.79 -12.77 5.30
N ASN A 55 -27.25 -11.57 5.66
CA ASN A 55 -28.31 -10.89 4.95
C ASN A 55 -27.86 -10.50 3.53
N LEU A 56 -26.65 -9.95 3.38
CA LEU A 56 -26.07 -9.62 2.07
C LEU A 56 -25.89 -10.86 1.20
N ALA A 57 -25.31 -11.94 1.73
CA ALA A 57 -25.11 -13.16 0.95
C ALA A 57 -26.45 -13.78 0.52
N SER A 58 -27.45 -13.78 1.40
CA SER A 58 -28.78 -14.28 1.06
C SER A 58 -29.46 -13.40 0.01
N TRP A 59 -29.41 -12.08 0.18
CA TRP A 59 -30.00 -11.13 -0.76
C TRP A 59 -29.35 -11.24 -2.13
N TRP A 60 -28.01 -11.16 -2.21
CA TRP A 60 -27.29 -11.17 -3.47
C TRP A 60 -27.52 -12.47 -4.24
N LYS A 61 -27.55 -13.61 -3.54
CA LYS A 61 -27.86 -14.90 -4.15
C LYS A 61 -29.25 -14.93 -4.79
N GLU A 62 -30.27 -14.35 -4.16
CA GLU A 62 -31.61 -14.30 -4.76
C GLU A 62 -31.69 -13.29 -5.90
N THR A 63 -31.03 -12.13 -5.76
CA THR A 63 -30.90 -11.13 -6.83
C THR A 63 -30.29 -11.76 -8.08
N MET A 64 -29.15 -12.44 -7.97
CA MET A 64 -28.46 -13.07 -9.10
C MET A 64 -29.26 -14.18 -9.79
N LYS A 65 -30.19 -14.85 -9.08
CA LYS A 65 -31.12 -15.80 -9.73
C LYS A 65 -32.15 -15.08 -10.59
N SER A 66 -32.62 -13.92 -10.14
CA SER A 66 -33.68 -13.15 -10.80
C SER A 66 -33.16 -12.21 -11.89
N ASN A 67 -31.95 -11.68 -11.71
CA ASN A 67 -31.28 -10.77 -12.61
C ASN A 67 -29.76 -11.06 -12.60
N PRO A 68 -29.28 -12.01 -13.43
CA PRO A 68 -27.85 -12.37 -13.48
C PRO A 68 -26.93 -11.27 -13.99
N SER A 69 -27.49 -10.18 -14.52
CA SER A 69 -26.75 -9.00 -15.01
C SER A 69 -26.93 -7.78 -14.10
N ALA A 70 -27.42 -7.99 -12.87
CA ALA A 70 -27.51 -6.94 -11.87
C ALA A 70 -26.10 -6.45 -11.50
N ASP A 71 -25.93 -5.14 -11.39
CA ASP A 71 -24.76 -4.53 -10.77
C ASP A 71 -24.98 -4.49 -9.26
N PHE A 72 -24.06 -5.06 -8.48
CA PHE A 72 -24.22 -5.20 -7.03
C PHE A 72 -24.48 -3.88 -6.32
N ALA A 73 -23.65 -2.87 -6.57
CA ALA A 73 -23.71 -1.59 -5.88
C ALA A 73 -25.01 -0.85 -6.20
N ASN A 74 -25.35 -0.79 -7.49
CA ASN A 74 -26.55 -0.13 -7.98
C ASN A 74 -27.82 -0.84 -7.52
N GLU A 75 -27.84 -2.18 -7.54
CA GLU A 75 -29.00 -2.96 -7.11
C GLU A 75 -29.21 -2.88 -5.60
N LEU A 76 -28.12 -2.90 -4.80
CA LEU A 76 -28.20 -2.72 -3.35
C LEU A 76 -28.79 -1.34 -3.00
N ALA A 77 -28.32 -0.28 -3.66
CA ALA A 77 -28.81 1.06 -3.43
C ALA A 77 -30.23 1.30 -3.99
N SER A 78 -30.58 0.65 -5.11
CA SER A 78 -31.93 0.72 -5.67
C SER A 78 -32.97 0.08 -4.73
N GLN A 79 -32.65 -1.09 -4.17
CA GLN A 79 -33.57 -1.82 -3.30
C GLN A 79 -33.62 -1.28 -1.88
N PHE A 80 -32.48 -0.84 -1.33
CA PHE A 80 -32.39 -0.47 0.08
C PHE A 80 -31.91 0.95 0.34
N GLY A 81 -31.33 1.64 -0.65
CA GLY A 81 -31.03 3.05 -0.51
C GLY A 81 -32.32 3.87 -0.34
N ALA A 82 -32.22 5.10 0.16
CA ALA A 82 -33.36 5.98 0.34
C ALA A 82 -33.91 6.53 -1.01
N LYS A 83 -34.11 5.65 -2.00
CA LYS A 83 -34.59 5.96 -3.36
C LYS A 83 -33.72 6.97 -4.09
N SER A 84 -32.40 6.98 -3.82
CA SER A 84 -31.45 7.82 -4.54
C SER A 84 -31.29 7.29 -5.97
N LEU A 85 -31.99 7.90 -6.91
CA LEU A 85 -31.70 7.73 -8.34
C LEU A 85 -30.25 8.18 -8.58
N GLY A 86 -29.45 7.32 -9.19
CA GLY A 86 -28.06 7.64 -9.57
C GLY A 86 -27.00 7.29 -8.53
N PHE A 87 -27.24 6.31 -7.65
CA PHE A 87 -26.13 5.66 -6.95
C PHE A 87 -25.26 4.97 -8.00
N ASN A 88 -23.99 5.33 -8.06
CA ASN A 88 -22.98 4.68 -8.89
C ASN A 88 -21.64 4.86 -8.18
N CYS A 89 -21.01 3.73 -7.84
CA CYS A 89 -19.70 3.71 -7.21
C CYS A 89 -18.70 3.24 -8.25
N SER A 90 -17.93 4.20 -8.76
CA SER A 90 -16.79 3.90 -9.60
C SER A 90 -15.64 4.86 -9.31
N ILE A 91 -14.46 4.53 -9.80
CA ILE A 91 -13.40 5.52 -10.01
C ILE A 91 -13.94 6.60 -10.97
N ASP A 92 -13.58 7.87 -10.74
CA ASP A 92 -14.07 9.08 -11.44
C ASP A 92 -15.51 9.53 -11.16
N SER A 93 -16.33 8.73 -10.48
CA SER A 93 -17.69 9.13 -10.08
C SER A 93 -17.95 9.05 -8.57
N PRO A 94 -17.05 9.54 -7.69
CA PRO A 94 -17.25 9.42 -6.24
C PRO A 94 -18.48 10.21 -5.74
N GLN A 95 -18.87 11.27 -6.46
CA GLN A 95 -20.00 12.14 -6.07
C GLN A 95 -21.36 11.43 -6.15
N THR A 96 -21.46 10.36 -6.95
CA THR A 96 -22.67 9.54 -7.07
C THR A 96 -22.70 8.39 -6.07
N CYS A 97 -21.59 8.10 -5.40
CA CYS A 97 -21.45 7.05 -4.40
C CYS A 97 -21.70 7.61 -2.99
N THR A 98 -22.96 7.96 -2.69
CA THR A 98 -23.31 8.55 -1.39
C THR A 98 -24.51 7.85 -0.74
N VAL A 99 -24.50 7.81 0.59
CA VAL A 99 -25.55 7.19 1.38
C VAL A 99 -26.09 8.25 2.34
N PRO A 100 -27.41 8.47 2.42
CA PRO A 100 -27.97 9.38 3.40
C PRO A 100 -27.67 8.87 4.82
N GLY A 101 -27.75 9.77 5.81
CA GLY A 101 -27.61 9.37 7.21
C GLY A 101 -28.59 8.26 7.62
N CYS A 102 -28.44 7.69 8.82
CA CYS A 102 -29.28 6.57 9.26
C CYS A 102 -30.77 6.90 9.46
N GLN A 103 -31.15 8.18 9.58
CA GLN A 103 -32.50 8.57 9.99
C GLN A 103 -33.61 8.18 9.00
N PRO A 104 -33.46 8.35 7.67
CA PRO A 104 -34.47 7.91 6.70
C PRO A 104 -34.77 6.41 6.78
N TYR A 105 -33.78 5.57 7.09
CA TYR A 105 -33.98 4.13 7.29
C TYR A 105 -34.81 3.85 8.55
N VAL A 106 -34.50 4.55 9.65
CA VAL A 106 -35.30 4.46 10.89
C VAL A 106 -36.74 4.91 10.66
N ASP A 107 -36.93 6.02 9.94
CA ASP A 107 -38.26 6.59 9.66
C ASP A 107 -39.10 5.66 8.77
N ASN A 108 -38.47 4.88 7.90
CA ASN A 108 -39.12 3.86 7.07
C ASN A 108 -39.34 2.52 7.79
N GLY A 109 -38.76 2.33 8.98
CA GLY A 109 -38.80 1.06 9.69
C GLY A 109 -37.88 -0.01 9.13
N ASP A 110 -36.84 0.39 8.37
CA ASP A 110 -35.87 -0.51 7.76
C ASP A 110 -34.94 -1.14 8.83
N PRO A 111 -34.44 -2.37 8.62
CA PRO A 111 -33.42 -2.94 9.48
C PRO A 111 -32.08 -2.19 9.32
N PRO A 112 -31.14 -2.26 10.29
CA PRO A 112 -29.86 -1.55 10.18
C PRO A 112 -28.90 -2.09 9.11
N TRP A 113 -29.04 -3.35 8.71
CA TRP A 113 -28.05 -4.03 7.88
C TRP A 113 -27.80 -3.38 6.50
N PRO A 114 -28.81 -2.85 5.76
CA PRO A 114 -28.56 -2.22 4.47
C PRO A 114 -27.83 -0.89 4.61
N PHE A 115 -28.12 -0.11 5.65
CA PHE A 115 -27.39 1.12 5.95
C PHE A 115 -25.90 0.85 6.19
N LEU A 116 -25.58 -0.18 6.99
CA LEU A 116 -24.20 -0.59 7.26
C LEU A 116 -23.50 -1.10 6.00
N ALA A 117 -24.18 -1.91 5.19
CA ALA A 117 -23.65 -2.44 3.93
C ALA A 117 -23.35 -1.33 2.92
N LEU A 118 -24.29 -0.41 2.70
CA LEU A 118 -24.14 0.70 1.77
C LEU A 118 -23.00 1.64 2.17
N ASN A 119 -22.85 1.95 3.46
CA ASN A 119 -21.69 2.75 3.91
C ASN A 119 -20.37 2.01 3.72
N ALA A 120 -20.33 0.69 3.89
CA ALA A 120 -19.12 -0.08 3.62
C ALA A 120 -18.75 -0.09 2.12
N VAL A 121 -19.74 -0.13 1.22
CA VAL A 121 -19.56 0.04 -0.24
C VAL A 121 -19.00 1.45 -0.55
N VAL A 122 -19.57 2.50 0.04
CA VAL A 122 -19.07 3.88 -0.13
C VAL A 122 -17.62 4.02 0.35
N ASN A 123 -17.30 3.48 1.51
CA ASN A 123 -15.95 3.55 2.06
C ASN A 123 -14.95 2.74 1.21
N LEU A 124 -15.35 1.59 0.67
CA LEU A 124 -14.52 0.83 -0.28
C LEU A 124 -14.25 1.65 -1.55
N ASN A 125 -15.26 2.31 -2.12
CA ASN A 125 -15.08 3.15 -3.30
C ASN A 125 -14.21 4.38 -3.01
N ALA A 126 -14.42 5.04 -1.86
CA ALA A 126 -13.59 6.14 -1.41
C ALA A 126 -12.12 5.71 -1.24
N TYR A 127 -11.89 4.51 -0.73
CA TYR A 127 -10.55 3.92 -0.64
C TYR A 127 -9.91 3.74 -2.02
N PHE A 128 -10.60 3.11 -2.98
CA PHE A 128 -10.09 2.94 -4.34
C PHE A 128 -9.75 4.27 -5.03
N ASN A 129 -10.63 5.28 -4.92
CA ASN A 129 -10.37 6.61 -5.46
C ASN A 129 -9.11 7.23 -4.83
N ARG A 130 -8.95 7.18 -3.50
CA ARG A 130 -7.77 7.77 -2.84
C ARG A 130 -6.46 7.08 -3.20
N VAL A 131 -6.47 5.75 -3.34
CA VAL A 131 -5.27 5.00 -3.77
C VAL A 131 -4.94 5.32 -5.22
N HIS A 132 -5.96 5.42 -6.09
CA HIS A 132 -5.80 5.76 -7.50
C HIS A 132 -5.24 7.19 -7.68
N ASP A 133 -5.88 8.18 -7.04
CA ASP A 133 -5.47 9.58 -7.06
C ASP A 133 -4.07 9.76 -6.47
N GLY A 134 -3.79 9.15 -5.31
CA GLY A 134 -2.50 9.23 -4.66
C GLY A 134 -1.38 8.62 -5.52
N THR A 135 -1.64 7.47 -6.17
CA THR A 135 -0.70 6.87 -7.13
C THR A 135 -0.40 7.82 -8.29
N GLN A 136 -1.43 8.47 -8.84
CA GLN A 136 -1.28 9.42 -9.94
C GLN A 136 -0.43 10.62 -9.52
N ALA A 137 -0.74 11.22 -8.37
CA ALA A 137 0.00 12.36 -7.83
C ALA A 137 1.46 11.98 -7.53
N GLY A 138 1.69 10.85 -6.86
CA GLY A 138 3.05 10.38 -6.53
C GLY A 138 3.90 10.09 -7.77
N GLN A 139 3.28 9.62 -8.87
CA GLN A 139 3.97 9.45 -10.15
C GLN A 139 4.32 10.79 -10.81
N ALA A 140 3.44 11.78 -10.75
CA ALA A 140 3.72 13.13 -11.23
C ALA A 140 4.89 13.74 -10.45
N ASP A 141 4.86 13.65 -9.13
CA ASP A 141 5.91 14.12 -8.24
C ASP A 141 7.27 13.44 -8.50
N PHE A 142 7.26 12.12 -8.72
CA PHE A 142 8.47 11.41 -9.11
C PHE A 142 9.03 11.92 -10.43
N THR A 143 8.15 12.21 -11.40
CA THR A 143 8.52 12.72 -12.72
C THR A 143 9.17 14.10 -12.61
N ASP A 144 8.62 14.97 -11.76
CA ASP A 144 9.18 16.30 -11.49
C ASP A 144 10.55 16.22 -10.80
N LYS A 145 10.74 15.23 -9.92
CA LYS A 145 12.01 15.01 -9.20
C LYS A 145 13.05 14.23 -9.99
N ALA A 146 12.68 13.59 -11.10
CA ALA A 146 13.56 12.72 -11.88
C ALA A 146 14.90 13.37 -12.27
N GLY A 147 14.88 14.66 -12.59
CA GLY A 147 16.09 15.42 -12.92
C GLY A 147 17.05 15.59 -11.75
N SER A 148 16.53 15.95 -10.58
CA SER A 148 17.31 16.11 -9.36
C SER A 148 17.85 14.77 -8.87
N ILE A 149 17.05 13.71 -8.96
CA ILE A 149 17.45 12.34 -8.61
C ILE A 149 18.59 11.88 -9.51
N ALA A 150 18.40 12.05 -10.83
CA ALA A 150 19.40 11.73 -11.82
C ALA A 150 20.72 12.43 -11.52
N GLN A 151 20.72 13.75 -11.36
CA GLN A 151 21.95 14.51 -11.14
C GLN A 151 22.66 14.14 -9.83
N THR A 152 21.91 13.77 -8.80
CA THR A 152 22.44 13.54 -7.45
C THR A 152 22.91 12.10 -7.25
N PHE A 153 22.10 11.13 -7.69
CA PHE A 153 22.31 9.71 -7.36
C PHE A 153 22.90 8.90 -8.51
N PHE A 154 22.93 9.42 -9.75
CA PHE A 154 23.42 8.67 -10.92
C PHE A 154 24.72 9.26 -11.46
N PRO A 155 25.80 8.47 -11.61
CA PRO A 155 27.00 8.92 -12.28
C PRO A 155 26.80 8.69 -13.78
N TRP A 156 26.44 9.73 -14.53
CA TRP A 156 26.01 9.65 -15.95
C TRP A 156 27.10 9.26 -16.97
N GLY A 157 28.10 8.46 -16.56
CA GLY A 157 29.05 7.77 -17.43
C GLY A 157 28.90 6.24 -17.47
N ASP A 158 28.09 5.63 -16.59
CA ASP A 158 27.78 4.17 -16.59
C ASP A 158 26.49 3.87 -15.76
N PRO A 159 25.29 4.31 -16.20
CA PRO A 159 24.07 4.03 -15.44
C PRO A 159 23.67 2.55 -15.57
N LYS A 160 23.53 1.87 -14.43
CA LYS A 160 23.05 0.49 -14.35
C LYS A 160 21.69 0.46 -13.67
N LEU A 161 20.63 0.50 -14.46
CA LEU A 161 19.26 0.24 -13.99
C LEU A 161 18.91 -1.19 -14.39
N GLY A 162 18.75 -2.08 -13.41
CA GLY A 162 18.28 -3.45 -13.65
C GLY A 162 16.76 -3.49 -13.68
N ALA A 163 16.17 -3.80 -14.84
CA ALA A 163 14.72 -3.89 -15.03
C ALA A 163 14.04 -4.98 -14.17
N THR A 164 14.74 -6.10 -13.94
CA THR A 164 14.15 -7.32 -13.37
C THR A 164 13.77 -7.19 -11.91
N ASP A 165 14.38 -6.25 -11.18
CA ASP A 165 14.06 -6.01 -9.77
C ASP A 165 12.77 -5.20 -9.61
N ALA A 166 12.41 -4.32 -10.56
CA ALA A 166 11.36 -3.30 -10.38
C ALA A 166 9.92 -3.85 -10.29
N ALA A 167 9.62 -4.93 -11.00
CA ALA A 167 8.31 -5.56 -11.08
C ALA A 167 7.79 -6.02 -9.69
N ILE A 168 8.56 -6.88 -9.04
CA ILE A 168 8.35 -7.39 -7.67
C ILE A 168 8.08 -6.29 -6.64
N TRP A 169 8.65 -5.12 -6.87
CA TRP A 169 8.62 -4.03 -5.92
C TRP A 169 7.37 -3.16 -6.04
N VAL A 170 6.78 -3.10 -7.24
CA VAL A 170 5.43 -2.57 -7.40
C VAL A 170 4.47 -3.40 -6.54
N ASP A 171 4.66 -4.72 -6.50
CA ASP A 171 3.81 -5.63 -5.73
C ASP A 171 3.81 -5.36 -4.25
N ALA A 172 5.01 -5.17 -3.70
CA ALA A 172 5.20 -4.84 -2.30
C ALA A 172 4.60 -3.47 -1.96
N THR A 173 4.76 -2.48 -2.85
CA THR A 173 4.21 -1.13 -2.68
C THR A 173 2.68 -1.17 -2.69
N VAL A 174 2.10 -1.87 -3.65
CA VAL A 174 0.66 -2.04 -3.81
C VAL A 174 0.06 -2.81 -2.64
N GLY A 175 0.66 -3.94 -2.28
CA GLY A 175 0.16 -4.75 -1.18
C GLY A 175 0.22 -4.02 0.17
N ALA A 176 1.14 -3.07 0.32
CA ALA A 176 1.21 -2.22 1.51
C ALA A 176 0.01 -1.29 1.64
N PHE A 177 -0.59 -0.82 0.54
CA PHE A 177 -1.82 -0.04 0.61
C PHE A 177 -2.93 -0.78 1.35
N PHE A 178 -2.96 -2.11 1.33
CA PHE A 178 -3.98 -2.86 2.06
C PHE A 178 -3.56 -3.23 3.49
N SER A 179 -2.30 -2.95 3.87
CA SER A 179 -1.74 -3.32 5.19
C SER A 179 -2.24 -2.46 6.35
N PHE A 180 -2.80 -1.28 6.10
CA PHE A 180 -3.40 -0.47 7.16
C PHE A 180 -4.84 -0.89 7.50
N LEU A 181 -5.47 -1.70 6.66
CA LEU A 181 -6.80 -2.23 6.92
C LEU A 181 -6.67 -3.26 8.06
N THR A 182 -6.98 -2.88 9.30
CA THR A 182 -6.93 -3.72 10.52
C THR A 182 -8.10 -4.71 10.58
N VAL A 183 -8.44 -5.30 9.45
CA VAL A 183 -9.67 -6.05 9.26
C VAL A 183 -9.51 -7.50 9.71
N PRO A 184 -10.60 -8.23 10.02
CA PRO A 184 -10.52 -9.67 10.23
C PRO A 184 -9.78 -10.33 9.07
N SER A 185 -8.86 -11.23 9.40
CA SER A 185 -7.84 -11.79 8.50
C SER A 185 -8.33 -12.29 7.13
N ARG A 186 -9.62 -12.58 6.96
CA ARG A 186 -10.19 -13.08 5.70
C ARG A 186 -10.36 -12.02 4.61
N ALA A 187 -10.90 -10.84 4.90
CA ALA A 187 -11.07 -9.77 3.92
C ALA A 187 -9.71 -9.22 3.46
N VAL A 188 -8.76 -9.10 4.41
CA VAL A 188 -7.38 -8.71 4.13
C VAL A 188 -6.65 -9.77 3.30
N THR A 189 -6.83 -11.06 3.61
CA THR A 189 -6.21 -12.14 2.85
C THR A 189 -6.77 -12.23 1.43
N ALA A 190 -8.07 -12.00 1.24
CA ALA A 190 -8.69 -11.98 -0.09
C ALA A 190 -8.12 -10.85 -0.94
N GLY A 191 -8.10 -9.61 -0.42
CA GLY A 191 -7.50 -8.47 -1.11
C GLY A 191 -6.01 -8.64 -1.38
N ALA A 192 -5.22 -9.05 -0.37
CA ALA A 192 -3.79 -9.32 -0.53
C ALA A 192 -3.46 -10.41 -1.57
N ARG A 193 -4.32 -11.43 -1.70
CA ARG A 193 -4.14 -12.49 -2.70
C ARG A 193 -4.61 -12.07 -4.09
N ALA A 194 -5.72 -11.34 -4.20
CA ALA A 194 -6.20 -10.77 -5.46
C ALA A 194 -5.19 -9.79 -6.05
N ILE A 195 -4.57 -8.99 -5.18
CA ILE A 195 -3.38 -8.19 -5.49
C ILE A 195 -2.28 -9.08 -6.04
N GLY A 196 -1.86 -10.10 -5.30
CA GLY A 196 -0.76 -10.99 -5.71
C GLY A 196 -0.97 -11.72 -7.06
N SER A 197 -2.20 -12.12 -7.39
CA SER A 197 -2.50 -12.80 -8.66
C SER A 197 -2.60 -11.88 -9.85
N PHE A 198 -3.19 -10.69 -9.67
CA PHE A 198 -3.26 -9.70 -10.73
C PHE A 198 -1.87 -9.19 -11.07
N ILE A 199 -1.06 -8.91 -10.06
CA ILE A 199 0.35 -8.55 -10.20
C ILE A 199 1.11 -9.59 -11.03
N GLN A 200 0.94 -10.89 -10.75
CA GLN A 200 1.60 -11.92 -11.55
C GLN A 200 1.14 -11.87 -13.03
N ALA A 201 -0.11 -11.50 -13.28
CA ALA A 201 -0.64 -11.30 -14.63
C ALA A 201 -0.13 -9.99 -15.30
N GLY A 202 -0.14 -8.86 -14.60
CA GLY A 202 0.31 -7.55 -15.09
C GLY A 202 1.82 -7.45 -15.25
N LEU A 203 2.60 -8.02 -14.32
CA LEU A 203 4.06 -8.10 -14.41
C LEU A 203 4.53 -8.96 -15.57
N SER A 204 3.77 -9.99 -15.96
CA SER A 204 4.08 -10.79 -17.16
C SER A 204 3.93 -9.99 -18.47
N GLN A 205 3.19 -8.87 -18.43
CA GLN A 205 3.00 -7.94 -19.55
C GLN A 205 3.95 -6.73 -19.47
N LEU A 206 4.51 -6.44 -18.30
CA LEU A 206 5.60 -5.48 -18.08
C LEU A 206 6.94 -6.03 -18.54
N GLN A 207 7.11 -6.20 -19.85
CA GLN A 207 8.45 -6.17 -20.44
C GLN A 207 8.92 -4.72 -20.57
N LEU A 208 9.06 -4.03 -19.44
CA LEU A 208 9.84 -2.80 -19.40
C LEU A 208 11.30 -3.21 -19.36
N ASP A 209 11.80 -3.55 -20.54
CA ASP A 209 13.21 -3.68 -20.86
C ASP A 209 13.88 -2.31 -20.69
N LEU A 210 14.04 -1.86 -19.44
CA LEU A 210 15.14 -0.97 -19.07
C LEU A 210 16.42 -1.80 -19.20
N ILE A 211 16.77 -2.15 -20.43
CA ILE A 211 18.03 -2.82 -20.75
C ILE A 211 19.11 -1.89 -20.21
N PRO A 212 19.96 -2.34 -19.27
CA PRO A 212 21.09 -1.56 -18.81
C PRO A 212 21.91 -1.16 -20.04
N ASN A 213 21.79 0.10 -20.43
CA ASN A 213 22.50 0.61 -21.59
C ASN A 213 23.54 1.62 -21.09
N PRO A 214 24.82 1.20 -20.99
CA PRO A 214 25.90 2.04 -20.48
C PRO A 214 26.19 3.26 -21.39
N SER A 215 25.49 3.41 -22.51
CA SER A 215 25.59 4.56 -23.42
C SER A 215 24.45 5.59 -23.28
N LEU A 216 23.52 5.43 -22.34
CA LEU A 216 22.45 6.42 -22.13
C LEU A 216 23.02 7.74 -21.61
N THR A 217 22.73 8.82 -22.31
CA THR A 217 22.92 10.18 -21.78
C THR A 217 22.00 10.43 -20.58
N LEU A 218 22.35 11.41 -19.75
CA LEU A 218 21.50 11.91 -18.66
C LEU A 218 20.02 12.07 -19.08
N ASN A 219 19.78 12.73 -20.21
CA ASN A 219 18.42 12.96 -20.70
C ASN A 219 17.70 11.67 -21.10
N GLN A 220 18.40 10.70 -21.69
CA GLN A 220 17.80 9.43 -22.09
C GLN A 220 17.51 8.54 -20.87
N GLY A 221 18.38 8.53 -19.86
CA GLY A 221 18.12 7.77 -18.63
C GLY A 221 17.01 8.39 -17.80
N MET A 222 16.94 9.73 -17.70
CA MET A 222 15.79 10.41 -17.08
C MET A 222 14.48 10.02 -17.77
N ALA A 223 14.42 10.10 -19.11
CA ALA A 223 13.24 9.72 -19.87
C ALA A 223 12.86 8.24 -19.67
N ALA A 224 13.85 7.35 -19.56
CA ALA A 224 13.61 5.94 -19.32
C ALA A 224 13.06 5.69 -17.90
N MET A 225 13.61 6.36 -16.87
CA MET A 225 13.10 6.27 -15.49
C MET A 225 11.67 6.78 -15.38
N THR A 226 11.37 7.95 -15.96
CA THR A 226 10.01 8.53 -15.91
C THR A 226 9.02 7.69 -16.70
N ALA A 227 9.41 7.15 -17.86
CA ALA A 227 8.57 6.23 -18.62
C ALA A 227 8.27 4.94 -17.84
N ALA A 228 9.26 4.39 -17.11
CA ALA A 228 9.06 3.21 -16.30
C ALA A 228 8.12 3.48 -15.12
N ALA A 229 8.38 4.54 -14.34
CA ALA A 229 7.49 4.96 -13.25
C ALA A 229 6.06 5.24 -13.74
N GLY A 230 5.92 5.91 -14.89
CA GLY A 230 4.64 6.16 -15.54
C GLY A 230 3.90 4.88 -15.92
N SER A 231 4.59 3.91 -16.50
CA SER A 231 3.98 2.62 -16.88
C SER A 231 3.52 1.82 -15.65
N TYR A 232 4.33 1.77 -14.59
CA TYR A 232 3.95 1.11 -13.34
C TYR A 232 2.72 1.75 -12.71
N ALA A 233 2.71 3.08 -12.59
CA ALA A 233 1.57 3.81 -12.03
C ALA A 233 0.31 3.68 -12.90
N GLN A 234 0.44 3.70 -14.23
CA GLN A 234 -0.68 3.51 -15.14
C GLN A 234 -1.28 2.10 -15.01
N GLN A 235 -0.45 1.07 -14.96
CA GLN A 235 -0.94 -0.30 -14.82
C GLN A 235 -1.57 -0.54 -13.46
N TRP A 236 -0.97 -0.01 -12.41
CA TRP A 236 -1.58 -0.08 -11.09
C TRP A 236 -2.94 0.62 -11.06
N ARG A 237 -3.06 1.83 -11.59
CA ARG A 237 -4.36 2.51 -11.68
C ARG A 237 -5.40 1.74 -12.49
N ALA A 238 -5.01 1.20 -13.65
CA ALA A 238 -5.88 0.33 -14.45
C ALA A 238 -6.30 -0.94 -13.69
N THR A 239 -5.47 -1.44 -12.78
CA THR A 239 -5.81 -2.56 -11.88
C THR A 239 -6.90 -2.18 -10.90
N ILE A 240 -6.76 -1.02 -10.26
CA ILE A 240 -7.76 -0.54 -9.31
C ILE A 240 -9.07 -0.28 -10.06
N GLU A 241 -9.03 0.28 -11.27
CA GLU A 241 -10.20 0.47 -12.14
C GLU A 241 -10.90 -0.86 -12.49
N ASP A 242 -10.13 -1.90 -12.83
CA ASP A 242 -10.66 -3.23 -13.12
C ASP A 242 -11.29 -3.87 -11.87
N TRP A 243 -10.66 -3.76 -10.70
CA TRP A 243 -11.21 -4.24 -9.44
C TRP A 243 -12.43 -3.46 -8.98
N ASP A 244 -12.40 -2.14 -9.08
CA ASP A 244 -13.55 -1.28 -8.81
C ASP A 244 -14.74 -1.74 -9.65
N SER A 245 -14.57 -1.88 -10.96
CA SER A 245 -15.63 -2.35 -11.85
C SER A 245 -16.09 -3.79 -11.53
N THR A 246 -15.16 -4.72 -11.31
CA THR A 246 -15.46 -6.13 -11.00
C THR A 246 -16.20 -6.28 -9.67
N LEU A 247 -15.74 -5.60 -8.63
CA LEU A 247 -16.33 -5.71 -7.29
C LEU A 247 -17.69 -5.01 -7.22
N PHE A 248 -17.81 -3.79 -7.77
CA PHE A 248 -19.08 -3.06 -7.71
C PHE A 248 -20.16 -3.64 -8.62
N SER A 249 -19.78 -4.34 -9.70
CA SER A 249 -20.72 -5.17 -10.47
C SER A 249 -21.13 -6.45 -9.74
N GLY A 250 -20.35 -6.90 -8.75
CA GLY A 250 -20.59 -8.14 -8.00
C GLY A 250 -20.09 -9.39 -8.72
N GLU A 251 -19.25 -9.21 -9.73
CA GLU A 251 -18.53 -10.26 -10.41
C GLU A 251 -17.47 -10.90 -9.49
N VAL A 252 -16.92 -12.00 -9.98
CA VAL A 252 -15.89 -12.76 -9.29
C VAL A 252 -14.53 -12.32 -9.82
N ASP A 253 -13.64 -11.92 -8.92
CA ASP A 253 -12.28 -11.51 -9.28
C ASP A 253 -11.40 -12.70 -9.71
N SER A 254 -10.16 -12.39 -10.11
CA SER A 254 -9.17 -13.38 -10.54
C SER A 254 -8.81 -14.45 -9.48
N GLN A 255 -9.24 -14.30 -8.22
CA GLN A 255 -9.01 -15.22 -7.11
C GLN A 255 -10.27 -15.91 -6.61
N ASN A 256 -11.35 -15.83 -7.38
CA ASN A 256 -12.63 -16.42 -7.00
C ASN A 256 -13.26 -15.76 -5.76
N HIS A 257 -13.02 -14.46 -5.55
CA HIS A 257 -13.67 -13.63 -4.53
C HIS A 257 -14.66 -12.65 -5.15
N THR A 258 -15.69 -12.30 -4.38
CA THR A 258 -16.69 -11.29 -4.74
C THR A 258 -16.65 -10.15 -3.73
N ILE A 259 -17.32 -9.03 -4.01
CA ILE A 259 -17.44 -7.92 -3.05
C ILE A 259 -17.93 -8.35 -1.66
N LEU A 260 -18.70 -9.43 -1.54
CA LEU A 260 -19.13 -9.98 -0.25
C LEU A 260 -17.94 -10.44 0.62
N ASP A 261 -16.90 -11.00 0.01
CA ASP A 261 -15.69 -11.43 0.71
C ASP A 261 -14.89 -10.23 1.24
N TYR A 262 -14.86 -9.14 0.47
CA TYR A 262 -14.18 -7.89 0.83
C TYR A 262 -14.90 -7.10 1.92
N LEU A 263 -16.23 -7.18 1.99
CA LEU A 263 -17.03 -6.48 3.01
C LEU A 263 -17.15 -7.29 4.32
N GLN A 264 -16.77 -8.58 4.31
CA GLN A 264 -17.00 -9.52 5.41
C GLN A 264 -16.55 -8.99 6.77
N GLY A 265 -17.39 -9.18 7.80
CA GLY A 265 -17.08 -8.76 9.17
C GLY A 265 -17.05 -7.24 9.38
N GLY A 266 -17.56 -6.47 8.42
CA GLY A 266 -17.62 -5.01 8.49
C GLY A 266 -16.31 -4.36 8.10
N ALA A 267 -15.65 -4.92 7.09
CA ALA A 267 -14.28 -4.57 6.77
C ALA A 267 -14.07 -3.09 6.41
N PHE A 268 -15.05 -2.55 5.70
CA PHE A 268 -15.09 -1.17 5.27
C PHE A 268 -16.16 -0.37 6.00
N VAL A 269 -16.79 -0.90 7.06
CA VAL A 269 -17.88 -0.18 7.73
C VAL A 269 -17.36 1.00 8.54
N ASN A 270 -16.18 0.86 9.16
CA ASN A 270 -15.59 1.88 10.04
C ASN A 270 -14.10 2.03 9.74
N LEU A 271 -13.78 2.80 8.71
CA LEU A 271 -12.40 3.07 8.34
C LEU A 271 -12.11 4.56 8.45
N ASP A 272 -11.11 4.89 9.25
CA ASP A 272 -10.41 6.16 9.13
C ASP A 272 -9.44 6.02 7.95
N LEU A 273 -9.97 6.28 6.75
CA LEU A 273 -9.20 6.16 5.52
C LEU A 273 -8.12 7.25 5.50
N PRO A 274 -6.85 6.93 5.20
CA PRO A 274 -5.83 7.94 4.95
C PRO A 274 -6.25 8.86 3.80
N GLU A 275 -5.81 10.12 3.84
CA GLU A 275 -6.00 11.04 2.72
C GLU A 275 -5.20 10.59 1.49
N ALA A 276 -5.61 11.03 0.29
CA ALA A 276 -4.90 10.71 -0.97
C ALA A 276 -3.40 11.08 -0.92
N GLN A 277 -3.07 12.17 -0.22
CA GLN A 277 -1.69 12.62 -0.02
C GLN A 277 -0.82 11.56 0.68
N VAL A 278 -1.37 10.78 1.60
CA VAL A 278 -0.60 9.73 2.29
C VAL A 278 -0.21 8.61 1.31
N PHE A 279 -1.11 8.26 0.39
CA PHE A 279 -0.83 7.29 -0.68
C PHE A 279 0.16 7.83 -1.70
N GLU A 280 0.06 9.12 -2.04
CA GLU A 280 1.03 9.84 -2.87
C GLU A 280 2.43 9.81 -2.28
N GLU A 281 2.59 10.22 -1.02
CA GLU A 281 3.87 10.22 -0.31
C GLU A 281 4.48 8.82 -0.26
N TYR A 282 3.67 7.81 0.10
CA TYR A 282 4.14 6.43 0.14
C TYR A 282 4.57 5.91 -1.25
N TRP A 283 3.78 6.18 -2.30
CA TRP A 283 4.10 5.77 -3.65
C TRP A 283 5.39 6.43 -4.14
N LEU A 284 5.51 7.75 -3.93
CA LEU A 284 6.69 8.53 -4.26
C LEU A 284 7.94 7.97 -3.55
N GLN A 285 7.88 7.83 -2.22
CA GLN A 285 8.99 7.30 -1.42
C GLN A 285 9.39 5.88 -1.85
N SER A 286 8.41 5.06 -2.25
CA SER A 286 8.66 3.70 -2.78
C SER A 286 9.47 3.74 -4.07
N LEU A 287 9.03 4.53 -5.06
CA LEU A 287 9.74 4.66 -6.33
C LEU A 287 11.16 5.22 -6.14
N LEU A 288 11.30 6.24 -5.29
CA LEU A 288 12.57 6.87 -4.98
C LEU A 288 13.54 5.92 -4.30
N SER A 289 13.10 5.27 -3.21
CA SER A 289 13.93 4.34 -2.45
C SER A 289 14.51 3.27 -3.34
N ARG A 290 13.68 2.69 -4.20
CA ARG A 290 14.08 1.59 -5.09
C ARG A 290 15.01 2.05 -6.20
N THR A 291 14.73 3.23 -6.78
CA THR A 291 15.56 3.83 -7.82
C THR A 291 16.95 4.15 -7.27
N ILE A 292 17.04 4.76 -6.09
CA ILE A 292 18.31 5.10 -5.45
C ILE A 292 19.04 3.84 -4.97
N ASN A 293 18.34 2.91 -4.31
CA ASN A 293 18.88 1.62 -3.87
C ASN A 293 19.51 0.84 -5.05
N SER A 294 18.85 0.83 -6.21
CA SER A 294 19.40 0.17 -7.42
C SER A 294 20.78 0.71 -7.80
N GLN A 295 21.00 2.02 -7.67
CA GLN A 295 22.31 2.64 -7.94
C GLN A 295 23.30 2.39 -6.82
N TRP A 296 22.86 2.54 -5.58
CA TRP A 296 23.71 2.34 -4.41
C TRP A 296 24.24 0.91 -4.32
N ARG A 297 23.46 -0.10 -4.71
CA ARG A 297 23.88 -1.50 -4.81
C ARG A 297 24.99 -1.76 -5.84
N THR A 298 25.24 -0.84 -6.77
CA THR A 298 26.35 -0.96 -7.74
C THR A 298 27.65 -0.33 -7.23
N ARG A 299 27.57 0.41 -6.13
CA ARG A 299 28.70 1.06 -5.48
C ARG A 299 29.17 0.23 -4.30
N ALA A 300 30.33 0.61 -3.77
CA ALA A 300 30.84 0.04 -2.53
C ALA A 300 30.15 0.63 -1.29
N ASN A 301 28.82 0.64 -1.30
CA ASN A 301 27.99 1.05 -0.18
C ASN A 301 27.72 -0.16 0.71
N PHE A 302 27.77 0.04 2.02
CA PHE A 302 27.49 -1.02 2.99
C PHE A 302 27.06 -0.43 4.33
N VAL A 303 26.42 -1.26 5.15
CA VAL A 303 26.08 -0.93 6.53
C VAL A 303 27.00 -1.71 7.47
N THR A 304 27.34 -1.14 8.62
CA THR A 304 28.00 -1.83 9.72
C THR A 304 27.06 -1.92 10.90
N PHE A 305 27.07 -3.04 11.60
CA PHE A 305 26.38 -3.22 12.88
C PHE A 305 27.40 -3.40 14.01
N ALA A 306 27.17 -2.72 15.14
CA ALA A 306 27.94 -2.88 16.35
C ALA A 306 27.01 -3.02 17.56
N TYR A 307 27.33 -3.98 18.43
CA TYR A 307 26.59 -4.22 19.67
C TYR A 307 26.81 -3.06 20.65
N THR A 308 25.72 -2.56 21.22
CA THR A 308 25.72 -1.51 22.25
C THR A 308 24.36 -1.48 22.95
N ASP A 309 24.38 -1.24 24.25
CA ASP A 309 23.17 -0.91 25.03
C ASP A 309 22.88 0.59 25.05
N ASP A 310 23.84 1.42 24.62
CA ASP A 310 23.72 2.88 24.53
C ASP A 310 23.21 3.31 23.13
N PRO A 311 21.96 3.81 23.01
CA PRO A 311 21.43 4.35 21.75
C PRO A 311 22.10 5.65 21.32
N ASP A 312 22.72 6.37 22.27
CA ASP A 312 23.36 7.66 22.04
C ASP A 312 24.84 7.54 21.69
N ILE A 313 25.36 6.31 21.56
CA ILE A 313 26.75 6.06 21.22
C ILE A 313 27.17 6.80 19.92
N ASP A 314 28.34 7.43 19.96
CA ASP A 314 28.91 8.25 18.88
C ASP A 314 30.21 7.65 18.35
N ILE A 315 30.14 6.39 17.90
CA ILE A 315 31.28 5.66 17.32
C ILE A 315 31.28 5.68 15.79
N GLY A 316 30.24 6.23 15.17
CA GLY A 316 30.05 6.30 13.72
C GLY A 316 29.29 7.56 13.31
N PRO A 317 28.97 7.73 12.01
CA PRO A 317 28.30 8.93 11.50
C PRO A 317 26.89 9.07 12.07
N ASN A 318 26.60 10.22 12.70
CA ASN A 318 25.29 10.46 13.31
C ASN A 318 24.14 10.54 12.30
N ASN A 319 24.39 11.09 11.10
CA ASN A 319 23.32 11.31 10.11
C ASN A 319 22.63 10.00 9.66
N SER A 320 23.36 8.88 9.62
CA SER A 320 22.82 7.58 9.21
C SER A 320 22.63 6.61 10.38
N LYS A 321 22.81 7.07 11.63
CA LYS A 321 22.71 6.21 12.80
C LYS A 321 21.29 5.68 12.96
N TYR A 322 21.15 4.37 13.06
CA TYR A 322 19.92 3.70 13.47
C TYR A 322 20.20 2.78 14.66
N TYR A 323 19.52 3.00 15.79
CA TYR A 323 19.57 2.10 16.94
C TYR A 323 18.40 1.11 16.87
N SER A 324 18.71 -0.19 16.94
CA SER A 324 17.72 -1.26 17.03
C SER A 324 17.74 -1.84 18.44
N ALA A 325 16.67 -1.61 19.19
CA ALA A 325 16.48 -2.25 20.49
C ALA A 325 16.32 -3.77 20.35
N GLU A 326 15.77 -4.24 19.22
CA GLU A 326 15.61 -5.67 18.92
C GLU A 326 16.97 -6.36 18.75
N ASP A 327 17.90 -5.72 18.04
CA ASP A 327 19.23 -6.29 17.80
C ASP A 327 20.24 -5.97 18.92
N GLY A 328 19.91 -5.02 19.81
CA GLY A 328 20.79 -4.55 20.86
C GLY A 328 22.03 -3.83 20.31
N GLY A 329 21.84 -2.95 19.33
CA GLY A 329 22.99 -2.25 18.74
C GLY A 329 22.65 -1.14 17.77
N VAL A 330 23.71 -0.58 17.19
CA VAL A 330 23.64 0.53 16.22
C VAL A 330 24.12 0.12 14.84
N TYR A 331 23.45 0.68 13.85
CA TYR A 331 23.75 0.55 12.43
C TYR A 331 24.23 1.89 11.87
N TYR A 332 25.25 1.83 11.01
CA TYR A 332 25.78 2.99 10.29
C TYR A 332 25.99 2.66 8.84
N LEU A 333 25.67 3.62 7.97
CA LEU A 333 25.76 3.47 6.53
C LEU A 333 26.99 4.19 5.97
N TYR A 334 27.75 3.50 5.12
CA TYR A 334 29.01 3.97 4.56
C TYR A 334 29.11 3.73 3.05
N GLN A 335 29.98 4.51 2.42
CA GLN A 335 30.52 4.26 1.09
C GLN A 335 32.05 4.17 1.15
N TRP A 336 32.63 3.10 0.58
CA TRP A 336 34.06 3.03 0.36
C TRP A 336 34.48 3.83 -0.86
N ARG A 337 35.40 4.79 -0.68
CA ARG A 337 35.93 5.62 -1.77
C ARG A 337 37.33 5.22 -2.13
N ALA A 338 37.46 4.36 -3.14
CA ALA A 338 38.74 3.81 -3.56
C ALA A 338 39.80 4.88 -3.90
N SER A 339 39.40 5.99 -4.53
CA SER A 339 40.28 7.11 -4.89
C SER A 339 40.91 7.81 -3.69
N LYS A 340 40.22 7.80 -2.54
CA LYS A 340 40.65 8.44 -1.29
C LYS A 340 41.08 7.43 -0.23
N SER A 341 40.81 6.13 -0.46
CA SER A 341 41.07 5.02 0.45
C SER A 341 40.52 5.26 1.87
N ARG A 342 39.27 5.73 1.95
CA ARG A 342 38.57 6.06 3.21
C ARG A 342 37.06 5.83 3.11
N LEU A 343 36.42 5.80 4.27
CA LEU A 343 34.97 5.79 4.42
C LEU A 343 34.40 7.20 4.23
N GLU A 344 33.36 7.32 3.42
CA GLU A 344 32.58 8.54 3.21
C GLU A 344 31.09 8.25 3.33
N GLU A 345 30.32 9.32 3.38
CA GLU A 345 28.88 9.28 3.21
C GLU A 345 28.52 8.82 1.78
N PRO A 346 27.48 7.98 1.61
CA PRO A 346 26.95 7.69 0.29
C PRO A 346 26.56 8.95 -0.47
N ASP A 347 26.92 8.99 -1.74
CA ASP A 347 26.48 10.04 -2.66
C ASP A 347 24.96 10.28 -2.56
N GLY A 348 24.59 11.54 -2.32
CA GLY A 348 23.20 11.97 -2.29
C GLY A 348 22.50 11.85 -0.94
N MET A 349 23.16 11.33 0.10
CA MET A 349 22.53 11.11 1.40
C MET A 349 22.04 12.42 2.05
N GLU A 350 22.85 13.48 2.08
CA GLU A 350 22.44 14.80 2.59
C GLU A 350 21.24 15.39 1.82
N GLN A 351 21.05 14.96 0.57
CA GLN A 351 19.98 15.43 -0.30
C GLN A 351 18.76 14.50 -0.28
N LEU A 352 18.78 13.37 0.44
CA LEU A 352 17.66 12.42 0.51
C LEU A 352 16.39 13.08 1.01
N GLU A 353 16.44 13.84 2.11
CA GLU A 353 15.23 14.45 2.68
C GLU A 353 14.61 15.46 1.69
N ALA A 354 15.45 16.33 1.11
CA ALA A 354 15.02 17.39 0.21
C ALA A 354 14.56 16.88 -1.17
N ILE A 355 15.26 15.90 -1.74
CA ILE A 355 15.00 15.40 -3.10
C ILE A 355 14.05 14.21 -3.06
N ALA A 356 14.19 13.32 -2.08
CA ALA A 356 13.52 12.03 -2.04
C ALA A 356 12.26 12.03 -1.14
N GLY A 357 11.48 13.11 -1.15
CA GLY A 357 10.12 13.11 -0.58
C GLY A 357 10.08 12.86 0.92
N GLY A 358 11.01 13.44 1.67
CA GLY A 358 11.06 13.31 3.13
C GLY A 358 11.67 11.99 3.64
N ILE A 359 12.37 11.23 2.80
CA ILE A 359 13.12 10.06 3.26
C ILE A 359 14.30 10.51 4.10
N GLU A 360 14.28 10.14 5.38
CA GLU A 360 15.36 10.44 6.32
C GLU A 360 16.45 9.35 6.25
N PRO A 361 17.75 9.68 6.38
CA PRO A 361 18.81 8.68 6.22
C PRO A 361 18.78 7.52 7.23
N TRP A 362 18.21 7.73 8.42
CA TRP A 362 18.02 6.65 9.39
C TRP A 362 16.97 5.64 8.92
N GLN A 363 15.93 6.06 8.18
CA GLN A 363 14.92 5.16 7.62
C GLN A 363 15.56 4.20 6.63
N VAL A 364 16.45 4.73 5.77
CA VAL A 364 17.25 3.93 4.83
C VAL A 364 18.08 2.90 5.57
N THR A 365 18.74 3.31 6.67
CA THR A 365 19.58 2.42 7.48
C THR A 365 18.75 1.36 8.23
N LYS A 366 17.56 1.74 8.74
CA LYS A 366 16.59 0.80 9.33
C LYS A 366 16.15 -0.25 8.30
N SER A 367 15.78 0.17 7.10
CA SER A 367 15.35 -0.74 6.03
C SER A 367 16.46 -1.73 5.64
N PHE A 368 17.72 -1.28 5.56
CA PHE A 368 18.86 -2.19 5.36
C PHE A 368 19.03 -3.20 6.50
N ALA A 369 18.97 -2.75 7.75
CA ALA A 369 19.10 -3.58 8.93
C ALA A 369 18.00 -4.66 8.99
N GLU A 370 16.74 -4.27 8.80
CA GLU A 370 15.61 -5.18 8.83
C GLU A 370 15.64 -6.19 7.68
N SER A 371 16.02 -5.75 6.47
CA SER A 371 16.20 -6.65 5.33
C SER A 371 17.28 -7.71 5.62
N PHE A 372 18.40 -7.28 6.19
CA PHE A 372 19.48 -8.20 6.56
C PHE A 372 19.08 -9.16 7.68
N ARG A 373 18.31 -8.71 8.67
CA ARG A 373 17.79 -9.59 9.74
C ARG A 373 16.89 -10.69 9.19
N LEU A 374 16.08 -10.37 8.18
CA LEU A 374 15.12 -11.32 7.59
C LEU A 374 15.79 -12.37 6.71
N ALA A 375 16.82 -12.01 5.92
CA ALA A 375 17.36 -12.92 4.90
C ALA A 375 18.89 -12.81 4.66
N GLY A 376 19.61 -12.10 5.53
CA GLY A 376 21.04 -11.86 5.38
C GLY A 376 21.37 -11.14 4.07
N PHE A 377 22.35 -11.66 3.33
CA PHE A 377 22.75 -11.13 2.03
C PHE A 377 21.84 -11.55 0.87
N ASN A 378 20.83 -12.39 1.12
CA ASN A 378 19.98 -12.97 0.08
C ASN A 378 18.52 -12.53 0.24
N TYR A 379 18.31 -11.27 0.62
CA TYR A 379 16.96 -10.71 0.69
C TYR A 379 16.35 -10.59 -0.71
N THR A 380 15.17 -11.18 -0.87
CA THR A 380 14.48 -11.32 -2.15
C THR A 380 13.11 -10.64 -2.16
N ALA A 381 12.54 -10.61 -3.36
CA ALA A 381 11.12 -10.39 -3.63
C ALA A 381 10.19 -11.12 -2.66
N LEU A 382 10.44 -12.41 -2.48
CA LEU A 382 9.55 -13.30 -1.75
C LEU A 382 9.55 -12.95 -0.26
N ASP A 383 10.70 -12.54 0.28
CA ASP A 383 10.82 -12.10 1.67
C ASP A 383 9.98 -10.85 1.93
N THR A 384 9.92 -9.94 0.96
CA THR A 384 9.08 -8.74 1.02
C THR A 384 7.60 -9.09 0.98
N LEU A 385 7.19 -9.98 0.08
CA LEU A 385 5.81 -10.45 0.01
C LEU A 385 5.39 -11.17 1.29
N ASN A 386 6.28 -11.99 1.87
CA ASN A 386 6.05 -12.67 3.13
C ASN A 386 5.94 -11.68 4.31
N GLY A 387 6.81 -10.67 4.35
CA GLY A 387 6.78 -9.59 5.34
C GLY A 387 5.50 -8.77 5.25
N LEU A 388 5.11 -8.42 4.03
CA LEU A 388 3.85 -7.76 3.74
C LEU A 388 2.65 -8.60 4.22
N GLN A 389 2.56 -9.87 3.80
CA GLN A 389 1.50 -10.79 4.24
C GLN A 389 1.46 -10.94 5.76
N SER A 390 2.62 -10.88 6.42
CA SER A 390 2.70 -10.90 7.88
C SER A 390 2.16 -9.60 8.49
N SER A 391 2.50 -8.44 7.92
CA SER A 391 2.00 -7.13 8.37
C SER A 391 0.48 -6.99 8.23
N LEU A 392 -0.08 -7.57 7.18
CA LEU A 392 -1.52 -7.66 6.93
C LEU A 392 -2.27 -8.47 8.02
N ASN A 393 -1.56 -9.34 8.75
CA ASN A 393 -2.13 -10.20 9.79
C ASN A 393 -1.85 -9.70 11.21
N GLN A 394 -1.13 -8.58 11.38
CA GLN A 394 -0.75 -8.04 12.69
C GLN A 394 -1.43 -6.68 12.94
N SER A 395 -1.80 -6.43 14.19
CA SER A 395 -2.39 -5.15 14.62
C SER A 395 -1.34 -4.07 14.93
N SER A 396 -0.05 -4.41 14.85
CA SER A 396 1.08 -3.52 15.19
C SER A 396 2.13 -3.56 14.09
N GLY A 397 2.45 -2.40 13.52
CA GLY A 397 3.43 -2.26 12.43
C GLY A 397 2.85 -2.70 11.09
N SER A 398 2.54 -1.74 10.22
CA SER A 398 2.18 -2.00 8.84
C SER A 398 3.33 -1.57 7.93
N TYR A 399 3.56 -2.34 6.86
CA TYR A 399 4.55 -1.99 5.83
C TYR A 399 4.32 -0.57 5.29
N PHE A 400 3.05 -0.17 5.22
CA PHE A 400 2.64 1.18 4.84
C PHE A 400 3.11 2.25 5.82
N ALA A 401 2.93 2.01 7.13
CA ALA A 401 3.33 2.97 8.17
C ALA A 401 4.85 3.12 8.29
N ASP A 402 5.61 2.06 8.00
CA ASP A 402 7.08 2.13 7.99
C ASP A 402 7.64 2.90 6.78
N GLY A 403 6.87 3.05 5.70
CA GLY A 403 7.28 3.83 4.52
C GLY A 403 8.61 3.37 3.94
N ALA A 404 9.51 4.32 3.66
CA ALA A 404 10.87 4.01 3.21
C ALA A 404 11.74 3.24 4.22
N ALA A 405 11.33 3.15 5.49
CA ALA A 405 12.01 2.38 6.50
C ALA A 405 11.64 0.89 6.49
N ALA A 406 10.58 0.51 5.76
CA ALA A 406 10.12 -0.87 5.67
C ALA A 406 11.20 -1.76 5.03
N PRO A 407 11.28 -3.05 5.40
CA PRO A 407 12.29 -3.95 4.85
C PRO A 407 12.13 -4.08 3.32
N GLY A 408 13.19 -4.40 2.61
CA GLY A 408 13.19 -4.59 1.15
C GLY A 408 13.16 -3.32 0.30
N PHE A 409 12.84 -2.15 0.85
CA PHE A 409 13.00 -0.88 0.13
C PHE A 409 14.48 -0.61 -0.16
N TRP A 410 15.32 -0.97 0.80
CA TRP A 410 16.76 -0.78 0.78
C TRP A 410 17.45 -2.11 1.12
N THR A 411 18.36 -2.58 0.25
CA THR A 411 18.94 -3.94 0.34
C THR A 411 20.47 -4.02 0.07
N ILE A 412 21.25 -3.05 0.56
CA ILE A 412 22.72 -3.16 0.59
C ILE A 412 23.15 -4.04 1.77
N PRO A 413 24.34 -4.66 1.72
CA PRO A 413 24.77 -5.63 2.73
C PRO A 413 25.17 -4.98 4.06
N VAL A 414 24.94 -5.72 5.14
CA VAL A 414 25.35 -5.37 6.49
C VAL A 414 26.54 -6.22 6.93
N CYS A 415 27.59 -5.60 7.47
CA CYS A 415 28.67 -6.28 8.18
C CYS A 415 28.35 -6.25 9.69
N ASN A 416 27.99 -7.41 10.26
CA ASN A 416 27.92 -7.57 11.70
C ASN A 416 29.34 -7.60 12.29
N MET A 417 29.71 -6.58 13.07
CA MET A 417 31.04 -6.42 13.65
C MET A 417 31.06 -6.71 15.16
N THR A 418 30.29 -7.70 15.62
CA THR A 418 30.09 -8.13 17.03
C THR A 418 31.16 -7.64 18.04
N GLU A 419 32.45 -7.93 17.82
CA GLU A 419 33.56 -7.53 18.72
C GLU A 419 34.49 -6.41 18.18
N PHE A 420 34.26 -5.94 16.96
CA PHE A 420 35.15 -5.04 16.21
C PHE A 420 34.54 -3.66 15.97
N TRP A 421 33.72 -3.16 16.90
CA TRP A 421 33.07 -1.84 16.82
C TRP A 421 34.03 -0.68 16.52
N ARG A 422 35.32 -0.81 16.87
CA ARG A 422 36.40 0.16 16.57
C ARG A 422 36.65 0.43 15.08
N TRP A 423 36.02 -0.33 14.19
CA TRP A 423 36.04 -0.05 12.75
C TRP A 423 34.92 0.88 12.30
N ASN A 424 33.93 1.13 13.15
CA ASN A 424 33.09 2.31 12.98
C ASN A 424 33.97 3.56 13.15
N GLY A 425 33.70 4.56 12.33
CA GLY A 425 34.34 5.85 12.46
C GLY A 425 33.55 6.93 11.75
N GLN A 426 33.86 8.18 12.09
CA GLN A 426 33.29 9.33 11.42
C GLN A 426 33.74 9.40 9.97
N TYR A 427 32.89 9.91 9.08
CA TYR A 427 33.23 10.12 7.68
C TYR A 427 34.52 10.93 7.54
N ASN A 428 35.35 10.60 6.55
CA ASN A 428 36.63 11.26 6.26
C ASN A 428 37.73 11.12 7.34
N HIS A 429 37.46 10.52 8.49
CA HIS A 429 38.42 10.39 9.59
C HIS A 429 39.14 9.03 9.61
N THR A 430 38.47 7.96 9.16
CA THR A 430 39.00 6.59 9.21
C THR A 430 39.39 6.06 7.83
N LYS A 431 40.59 5.48 7.77
CA LYS A 431 41.02 4.56 6.71
C LYS A 431 40.69 3.10 7.05
N LEU A 432 40.07 2.87 8.19
CA LEU A 432 39.66 1.54 8.64
C LEU A 432 38.38 1.17 7.89
N ALA A 433 38.35 -0.05 7.38
CA ALA A 433 37.16 -0.63 6.77
C ALA A 433 36.94 -2.01 7.37
N PRO A 434 35.71 -2.53 7.39
CA PRO A 434 35.41 -3.80 8.05
C PRO A 434 36.23 -4.94 7.44
N CYS A 435 37.01 -5.65 8.25
CA CYS A 435 37.81 -6.81 7.80
C CYS A 435 37.41 -8.13 8.47
N CYS A 436 36.34 -8.12 9.26
CA CYS A 436 35.74 -9.27 9.92
C CYS A 436 34.24 -8.99 10.06
N CYS A 437 33.40 -9.78 9.40
CA CYS A 437 31.96 -9.72 9.49
C CYS A 437 31.42 -11.08 9.94
N GLY A 438 30.41 -11.05 10.81
CA GLY A 438 29.83 -12.23 11.43
C GLY A 438 30.74 -12.85 12.48
N ASP A 439 30.23 -13.87 13.15
CA ASP A 439 30.96 -14.58 14.20
C ASP A 439 32.25 -15.17 13.64
N ASN A 440 33.38 -14.92 14.31
CA ASN A 440 34.71 -15.37 13.86
C ASN A 440 35.04 -15.03 12.40
N CYS A 441 34.49 -13.93 11.88
CA CYS A 441 34.71 -13.44 10.53
C CYS A 441 34.17 -14.35 9.41
N THR A 442 33.24 -15.27 9.69
CA THR A 442 32.75 -16.24 8.70
C THR A 442 32.07 -15.60 7.49
N ASP A 443 31.43 -14.44 7.70
CA ASP A 443 30.61 -13.78 6.69
C ASP A 443 31.41 -12.78 5.86
N THR A 444 32.64 -12.46 6.28
CA THR A 444 33.51 -11.44 5.67
C THR A 444 33.62 -11.60 4.16
N ARG A 445 33.80 -12.83 3.66
CA ARG A 445 33.94 -13.06 2.21
C ARG A 445 32.63 -12.76 1.48
N ALA A 446 31.50 -13.22 2.01
CA ALA A 446 30.20 -13.00 1.42
C ALA A 446 29.85 -11.50 1.44
N PHE A 447 30.13 -10.82 2.55
CA PHE A 447 29.99 -9.38 2.70
C PHE A 447 30.82 -8.61 1.66
N ILE A 448 32.12 -8.91 1.52
CA ILE A 448 33.00 -8.22 0.56
C ILE A 448 32.49 -8.35 -0.88
N LEU A 449 31.92 -9.51 -1.23
CA LEU A 449 31.33 -9.74 -2.54
C LEU A 449 30.01 -8.99 -2.71
N ALA A 450 29.10 -9.09 -1.73
CA ALA A 450 27.80 -8.42 -1.76
C ALA A 450 27.94 -6.89 -1.77
N ALA A 451 28.97 -6.35 -1.12
CA ALA A 451 29.23 -4.91 -1.01
C ALA A 451 30.06 -4.37 -2.17
N ASN A 452 30.36 -5.18 -3.19
CA ASN A 452 31.26 -4.83 -4.30
C ASN A 452 32.64 -4.29 -3.84
N LEU A 453 33.13 -4.70 -2.68
CA LEU A 453 34.43 -4.22 -2.15
C LEU A 453 35.61 -4.92 -2.85
N ASN A 454 35.37 -6.11 -3.41
CA ASN A 454 36.35 -6.95 -4.11
C ASN A 454 36.93 -6.29 -5.38
N VAL A 455 36.21 -5.38 -6.03
CA VAL A 455 36.69 -4.72 -7.27
C VAL A 455 37.62 -3.53 -6.99
N HIS A 456 37.78 -3.15 -5.72
CA HIS A 456 38.61 -2.01 -5.31
C HIS A 456 39.96 -2.48 -4.78
N SER A 457 41.02 -2.30 -5.59
CA SER A 457 42.38 -2.71 -5.23
C SER A 457 42.90 -2.06 -3.95
N SER A 458 42.52 -0.81 -3.67
CA SER A 458 42.87 -0.11 -2.43
C SER A 458 42.25 -0.75 -1.20
N PHE A 459 40.98 -1.16 -1.28
CA PHE A 459 40.31 -1.91 -0.20
C PHE A 459 41.00 -3.26 -0.01
N MET A 460 41.20 -4.03 -1.08
CA MET A 460 41.81 -5.36 -0.99
C MET A 460 43.26 -5.32 -0.48
N SER A 461 44.00 -4.25 -0.76
CA SER A 461 45.32 -4.01 -0.20
C SER A 461 45.26 -3.82 1.33
N GLN A 462 44.38 -2.94 1.79
CA GLN A 462 44.18 -2.72 3.23
C GLN A 462 43.70 -3.99 3.94
N TYR A 463 42.75 -4.72 3.35
CA TYR A 463 42.25 -5.98 3.88
C TYR A 463 43.36 -7.02 4.08
N ARG A 464 44.31 -7.14 3.14
CA ARG A 464 45.46 -8.05 3.28
C ARG A 464 46.39 -7.68 4.44
N HIS A 465 46.55 -6.38 4.70
CA HIS A 465 47.37 -5.89 5.81
C HIS A 465 46.68 -6.02 7.18
N MET A 466 45.35 -6.12 7.20
CA MET A 466 44.55 -6.26 8.43
C MET A 466 44.27 -7.71 8.82
N ARG A 467 44.74 -8.71 8.06
CA ARG A 467 44.72 -10.11 8.51
C ARG A 467 45.56 -10.25 9.79
N LEU A 468 44.87 -10.25 10.92
CA LEU A 468 45.33 -10.74 12.22
C LEU A 468 45.67 -12.24 12.14
#